data_AF-A0A4V6WJ08-F1
#
_entry.id   AF-A0A4V6WJ08-F1
#
_cell.length_a   1.000
_cell.length_b   1.000
_cell.length_c   1.000
_cell.angle_alpha   90.00
_cell.angle_beta   90.00
_cell.angle_gamma   90.00
#
_symmetry.space_group_name_H-M   'P 1'
#
loop_
_entity.id
_entity.type
_entity.pdbx_description
1 polymer ?
#
loop_
_entity_poly.entity_id
_entity_poly.type
_entity_poly.pdbx_seq_one_letter_code
_entity_poly.pdbx_strand_id
1 'polypeptide(L)'
;MTLVERRREHTDAPQVRHTEHEAQVNLVAVLRLCAMGKLRCSEKTRRPGAATVEAVAGVLDGGDFHPSEAIAAFAWPMLLQAGGLAQLTSGRPALTSRGQTALGADLLRVWPTCDFVRIESVRRH
;
A
#
# COMPACT_ATOMS: atom_id res chain seq x y z
N MET A 1 -9.92 -39.36 26.95
CA MET A 1 -11.15 -38.78 26.36
C MET A 1 -11.94 -38.21 27.53
N THR A 2 -12.18 -36.91 27.68
CA THR A 2 -12.53 -35.87 26.69
C THR A 2 -11.97 -34.54 27.19
N LEU A 3 -11.04 -33.96 26.43
CA LEU A 3 -11.23 -32.71 25.66
C LEU A 3 -11.78 -31.54 26.48
N VAL A 4 -10.91 -30.98 27.32
CA VAL A 4 -10.64 -29.55 27.45
C VAL A 4 -11.60 -28.66 26.64
N GLU A 5 -12.74 -28.31 27.23
CA GLU A 5 -13.50 -27.12 26.84
C GLU A 5 -12.70 -25.89 27.26
N ARG A 6 -11.60 -25.62 26.56
CA ARG A 6 -11.08 -24.27 26.41
C ARG A 6 -12.05 -23.53 25.50
N ARG A 7 -13.22 -23.21 26.05
CA ARG A 7 -14.08 -22.15 25.53
C ARG A 7 -13.22 -20.88 25.58
N ARG A 8 -12.58 -20.55 24.45
CA ARG A 8 -11.96 -19.25 24.27
C ARG A 8 -13.10 -18.27 24.39
N GLU A 9 -13.16 -17.57 25.51
CA GLU A 9 -13.96 -16.36 25.64
C GLU A 9 -13.44 -15.41 24.56
N HIS A 10 -14.12 -15.40 23.42
CA HIS A 10 -13.97 -14.36 22.42
C HIS A 10 -14.58 -13.14 23.08
N THR A 11 -13.74 -12.30 23.67
CA THR A 11 -14.16 -11.03 24.25
C THR A 11 -14.60 -10.16 23.07
N ASP A 12 -15.89 -10.24 22.73
CA ASP A 12 -16.57 -9.45 21.70
C ASP A 12 -16.76 -8.00 22.18
N ALA A 13 -15.67 -7.38 22.63
CA ALA A 13 -15.64 -5.96 22.86
C ALA A 13 -15.43 -5.29 21.50
N PRO A 14 -16.27 -4.32 21.11
CA PRO A 14 -16.12 -3.63 19.83
C PRO A 14 -14.74 -2.99 19.76
N GLN A 15 -13.94 -3.40 18.77
CA GLN A 15 -12.63 -2.82 18.52
C GLN A 15 -12.79 -1.56 17.67
N VAL A 16 -12.37 -0.42 18.23
CA VAL A 16 -12.31 0.85 17.49
C VAL A 16 -10.92 0.97 16.88
N ARG A 17 -10.85 1.09 15.56
CA ARG A 17 -9.62 1.28 14.80
C ARG A 17 -9.63 2.64 14.10
N HIS A 18 -8.58 3.44 14.29
CA HIS A 18 -8.44 4.76 13.68
C HIS A 18 -7.92 4.66 12.24
N THR A 19 -8.80 4.25 11.33
CA THR A 19 -8.44 3.90 9.94
C THR A 19 -7.94 5.07 9.10
N GLU A 20 -8.25 6.32 9.45
CA GLU A 20 -7.78 7.49 8.69
C GLU A 20 -6.26 7.62 8.73
N HIS A 21 -5.67 7.58 9.93
CA HIS A 21 -4.22 7.72 10.08
C HIS A 21 -3.48 6.55 9.43
N GLU A 22 -3.95 5.34 9.69
CA GLU A 22 -3.41 4.12 9.10
C GLU A 22 -3.51 4.14 7.57
N ALA A 23 -4.61 4.65 7.00
CA ALA A 23 -4.77 4.76 5.55
C ALA A 23 -3.73 5.71 4.94
N GLN A 24 -3.36 6.80 5.63
CA GLN A 24 -2.29 7.70 5.17
C GLN A 24 -0.94 6.98 5.17
N VAL A 25 -0.60 6.27 6.24
CA VAL A 25 0.65 5.49 6.36
C VAL A 25 0.70 4.37 5.31
N ASN A 26 -0.41 3.64 5.15
CA ASN A 26 -0.54 2.54 4.20
C ASN A 26 -0.43 3.00 2.75
N LEU A 27 -1.05 4.14 2.41
CA LEU A 27 -0.92 4.72 1.07
C LEU A 27 0.56 4.97 0.73
N VAL A 28 1.31 5.59 1.64
CA VAL A 28 2.74 5.87 1.46
C VAL A 28 3.55 4.58 1.32
N ALA A 29 3.30 3.59 2.17
CA ALA A 29 4.00 2.31 2.13
C ALA A 29 3.80 1.60 0.78
N VAL A 30 2.58 1.58 0.25
CA VAL A 30 2.27 0.93 -1.03
C VAL A 30 2.82 1.76 -2.21
N LEU A 31 2.81 3.10 -2.14
CA LEU A 31 3.48 3.95 -3.12
C LEU A 31 4.99 3.65 -3.18
N ARG A 32 5.66 3.44 -2.04
CA ARG A 32 7.07 3.04 -1.98
C ARG A 32 7.29 1.66 -2.62
N LEU A 33 6.44 0.68 -2.34
CA LEU A 33 6.52 -0.63 -3.01
C LEU A 33 6.35 -0.52 -4.53
N CYS A 34 5.46 0.36 -4.99
CA CYS A 34 5.30 0.66 -6.41
C CYS A 34 6.56 1.30 -7.00
N ALA A 35 7.13 2.31 -6.34
CA ALA A 35 8.36 2.97 -6.76
C ALA A 35 9.55 2.01 -6.86
N MET A 36 9.64 1.04 -5.95
CA MET A 36 10.66 -0.02 -5.95
C MET A 36 10.41 -1.10 -7.01
N GLY A 37 9.29 -1.04 -7.76
CA GLY A 37 8.93 -2.06 -8.73
C GLY A 37 8.61 -3.42 -8.10
N LYS A 38 8.18 -3.46 -6.84
CA LYS A 38 7.81 -4.68 -6.11
C LYS A 38 6.37 -5.15 -6.37
N LEU A 39 5.53 -4.30 -6.97
CA LEU A 39 4.16 -4.65 -7.33
C LEU A 39 4.08 -5.30 -8.72
N ARG A 40 3.26 -6.33 -8.85
CA ARG A 40 2.90 -6.98 -10.12
C ARG A 40 1.38 -7.10 -10.21
N CYS A 41 0.83 -6.64 -11.32
CA CYS A 41 -0.59 -6.76 -11.61
C CYS A 41 -0.78 -7.37 -12.99
N SER A 42 -1.81 -8.21 -13.15
CA SER A 42 -2.18 -8.76 -14.45
C SER A 42 -2.61 -7.64 -15.39
N GLU A 43 -2.17 -7.67 -16.65
CA GLU A 43 -2.60 -6.69 -17.65
C GLU A 43 -4.11 -6.77 -17.96
N LYS A 44 -4.66 -8.00 -17.97
CA LYS A 44 -6.06 -8.24 -18.33
C LYS A 44 -7.02 -7.75 -17.26
N THR A 45 -6.74 -8.06 -16.00
CA THR A 45 -7.67 -7.80 -14.88
C THR A 45 -7.24 -6.64 -13.99
N ARG A 46 -6.00 -6.15 -14.16
CA ARG A 46 -5.35 -5.17 -13.28
C ARG A 46 -5.22 -5.62 -11.82
N ARG A 47 -5.50 -6.90 -11.55
CA ARG A 47 -5.46 -7.47 -10.20
C ARG A 47 -4.03 -7.82 -9.78
N PRO A 48 -3.65 -7.61 -8.52
CA PRO A 48 -2.37 -8.08 -8.00
C PRO A 48 -2.32 -9.61 -7.95
N GLY A 49 -1.13 -10.18 -8.15
CA GLY A 49 -0.88 -11.60 -7.92
C GLY A 49 -0.57 -11.89 -6.44
N ALA A 50 -0.55 -13.16 -6.05
CA ALA A 50 -0.33 -13.60 -4.66
C ALA A 50 0.93 -12.99 -4.02
N ALA A 51 2.07 -12.99 -4.73
CA ALA A 51 3.31 -12.38 -4.23
C ALA A 51 3.20 -10.86 -4.00
N THR A 52 2.39 -10.16 -4.79
CA THR A 52 2.13 -8.73 -4.57
C THR A 52 1.22 -8.51 -3.37
N VAL A 53 0.20 -9.36 -3.20
CA VAL A 53 -0.68 -9.33 -2.02
C VAL A 53 0.15 -9.57 -0.74
N GLU A 54 1.03 -10.55 -0.73
CA GLU A 54 1.93 -10.83 0.40
C GLU A 54 2.88 -9.65 0.68
N ALA A 55 3.50 -9.09 -0.36
CA ALA A 55 4.37 -7.92 -0.20
C ALA A 55 3.65 -6.70 0.37
N VAL A 56 2.39 -6.47 -0.04
CA VAL A 56 1.58 -5.38 0.50
C VAL A 56 1.17 -5.69 1.94
N ALA A 57 0.69 -6.90 2.24
CA ALA A 57 0.29 -7.28 3.60
C ALA A 57 1.42 -7.08 4.62
N GLY A 58 2.67 -7.34 4.22
CA GLY A 58 3.85 -7.13 5.06
C GLY A 58 4.20 -5.66 5.35
N VAL A 59 3.58 -4.68 4.66
CA VAL A 59 3.82 -3.24 4.90
C VAL A 59 2.59 -2.49 5.40
N LEU A 60 1.44 -3.15 5.55
CA LEU A 60 0.25 -2.50 6.07
C LEU A 60 0.36 -2.30 7.58
N ASP A 61 0.32 -1.04 8.00
CA ASP A 61 0.11 -0.64 9.37
C ASP A 61 -1.27 -1.14 9.86
N GLY A 62 -1.26 -1.79 11.02
CA GLY A 62 -2.41 -2.50 11.58
C GLY A 62 -2.88 -3.72 10.79
N GLY A 63 -2.19 -4.09 9.70
CA GLY A 63 -2.53 -5.23 8.86
C GLY A 63 -3.93 -5.18 8.22
N ASP A 64 -4.37 -6.33 7.73
CA ASP A 64 -5.72 -6.51 7.20
C ASP A 64 -6.77 -6.52 8.31
N PHE A 65 -7.90 -5.85 8.09
CA PHE A 65 -9.03 -5.86 9.03
C PHE A 65 -9.70 -7.24 9.09
N HIS A 66 -9.61 -8.02 8.00
CA HIS A 66 -10.22 -9.33 7.89
C HIS A 66 -9.14 -10.40 8.16
N PRO A 67 -9.20 -11.12 9.29
CA PRO A 67 -8.10 -12.01 9.70
C PRO A 67 -7.90 -13.21 8.76
N SER A 68 -8.93 -13.60 8.00
CA SER A 68 -8.90 -14.71 7.05
C SER A 68 -8.68 -14.29 5.60
N GLU A 69 -8.75 -13.00 5.29
CA GLU A 69 -8.78 -12.50 3.91
C GLU A 69 -7.90 -11.27 3.75
N ALA A 70 -7.03 -11.29 2.74
CA ALA A 70 -6.11 -10.20 2.44
C ALA A 70 -6.79 -9.09 1.62
N ILE A 71 -7.93 -8.57 2.10
CA ILE A 71 -8.81 -7.65 1.35
C ILE A 71 -8.11 -6.32 1.11
N ALA A 72 -7.57 -5.68 2.16
CA ALA A 72 -6.84 -4.44 2.06
C ALA A 72 -5.57 -4.63 1.22
N ALA A 73 -4.80 -5.70 1.48
CA ALA A 73 -3.57 -5.96 0.73
C ALA A 73 -3.83 -6.17 -0.78
N PHE A 74 -4.94 -6.80 -1.14
CA PHE A 74 -5.40 -6.91 -2.53
C PHE A 74 -5.92 -5.58 -3.09
N ALA A 75 -6.66 -4.81 -2.31
CA ALA A 75 -7.31 -3.58 -2.74
C ALA A 75 -6.32 -2.44 -2.99
N TRP A 76 -5.27 -2.29 -2.18
CA TRP A 76 -4.34 -1.15 -2.27
C TRP A 76 -3.71 -0.96 -3.66
N PRO A 77 -3.14 -1.99 -4.33
CA PRO A 77 -2.66 -1.86 -5.70
C PRO A 77 -3.74 -1.45 -6.71
N MET A 78 -5.00 -1.86 -6.46
CA MET A 78 -6.13 -1.46 -7.31
C MET A 78 -6.52 0.00 -7.06
N LEU A 79 -6.52 0.45 -5.81
CA LEU A 79 -6.79 1.84 -5.44
C LEU A 79 -5.76 2.80 -6.05
N LEU A 80 -4.47 2.43 -6.06
CA LEU A 80 -3.45 3.22 -6.74
C LEU A 80 -3.72 3.37 -8.24
N GLN A 81 -4.13 2.27 -8.90
CA GLN A 81 -4.45 2.27 -10.32
C GLN A 81 -5.72 3.07 -10.64
N ALA A 82 -6.78 2.88 -9.84
CA ALA A 82 -8.06 3.56 -10.03
C ALA A 82 -7.95 5.06 -9.70
N GLY A 83 -7.15 5.43 -8.70
CA GLY A 83 -6.86 6.82 -8.34
C GLY A 83 -5.87 7.53 -9.25
N GLY A 84 -5.36 6.86 -10.30
CA GLY A 84 -4.39 7.42 -11.24
C GLY A 84 -3.03 7.74 -10.62
N LEU A 85 -2.71 7.14 -9.47
CA LEU A 85 -1.42 7.28 -8.79
C LEU A 85 -0.37 6.33 -9.39
N ALA A 86 -0.82 5.19 -9.92
CA ALA A 86 -0.01 4.25 -10.67
C ALA A 86 -0.67 3.90 -11.99
N GLN A 87 0.12 3.71 -13.03
CA GLN A 87 -0.32 3.21 -14.33
C GLN A 87 0.36 1.87 -14.60
N LEU A 88 -0.42 0.89 -15.07
CA LEU A 88 0.11 -0.42 -15.40
C LEU A 88 0.88 -0.36 -16.72
N THR A 89 2.17 -0.68 -16.68
CA THR A 89 3.04 -0.80 -17.86
C THR A 89 3.67 -2.18 -17.83
N SER A 90 3.40 -3.00 -18.87
CA SER A 90 3.95 -4.36 -19.00
C SER A 90 3.80 -5.26 -17.74
N GLY A 91 2.62 -5.24 -17.12
CA GLY A 91 2.31 -6.00 -15.89
C GLY A 91 2.96 -5.46 -14.61
N ARG A 92 3.62 -4.30 -14.67
CA ARG A 92 4.22 -3.60 -13.52
C ARG A 92 3.58 -2.22 -13.34
N PRO A 93 2.90 -1.95 -12.22
CA PRO A 93 2.43 -0.61 -11.91
C PRO A 93 3.64 0.33 -11.74
N ALA A 94 3.69 1.40 -12.51
CA ALA A 94 4.65 2.49 -12.40
C ALA A 94 3.94 3.74 -11.88
N LEU A 95 4.59 4.51 -11.01
CA LEU A 95 4.01 5.74 -10.48
C LEU A 95 3.80 6.78 -11.58
N THR A 96 2.63 7.42 -11.59
CA THR A 96 2.38 8.61 -12.40
C THR A 96 3.01 9.84 -11.74
N SER A 97 3.04 10.98 -12.43
CA SER A 97 3.48 12.25 -11.81
C SER A 97 2.70 12.55 -10.52
N ARG A 98 1.39 12.25 -10.48
CA ARG A 98 0.56 12.43 -9.28
C ARG A 98 0.98 11.48 -8.15
N GLY A 99 1.27 10.22 -8.48
CA GLY A 99 1.78 9.25 -7.51
C GLY A 99 3.14 9.66 -6.93
N GLN A 100 4.03 10.18 -7.77
CA GLN A 100 5.32 10.71 -7.32
C GLN A 100 5.18 11.93 -6.42
N THR A 101 4.29 12.87 -6.76
CA THR A 101 3.99 14.02 -5.89
C THR A 101 3.39 13.58 -4.55
N ALA A 102 2.47 12.61 -4.55
CA ALA A 102 1.88 12.09 -3.32
C ALA A 102 2.94 11.43 -2.42
N LEU A 103 3.87 10.68 -3.01
CA LEU A 103 4.99 10.08 -2.30
C LEU A 103 5.95 11.15 -1.74
N GLY A 104 6.23 12.20 -2.52
CA GLY A 104 7.10 13.30 -2.12
C GLY A 104 6.49 14.23 -1.06
N ALA A 105 5.19 14.48 -1.11
CA ALA A 105 4.48 15.30 -0.11
C ALA A 105 4.53 14.69 1.29
N ASP A 106 4.51 13.35 1.38
CA ASP A 106 4.74 12.66 2.64
C ASP A 106 6.18 12.80 3.13
N LEU A 107 7.18 12.71 2.24
CA LEU A 107 8.57 12.96 2.60
C LEU A 107 8.78 14.38 3.16
N LEU A 108 8.05 15.39 2.65
CA LEU A 108 8.05 16.75 3.20
C LEU A 108 7.33 16.87 4.55
N ARG A 109 6.35 16.00 4.84
CA ARG A 109 5.62 15.96 6.11
C ARG A 109 6.39 15.22 7.21
N VAL A 110 7.19 14.22 6.83
CA VAL A 110 8.03 13.41 7.73
C VAL A 110 9.43 14.02 7.92
N TRP A 111 9.90 14.87 7.00
CA TRP A 111 11.20 15.52 7.10
C TRP A 111 11.14 17.01 6.71
N PRO A 112 10.94 17.93 7.67
CA PRO A 112 10.80 19.36 7.37
C PRO A 112 12.12 20.07 7.00
N THR A 113 13.24 19.36 6.82
CA THR A 113 14.58 19.99 6.68
C THR A 113 15.47 19.47 5.54
N CYS A 114 14.94 18.81 4.51
CA CYS A 114 15.75 18.46 3.33
C CYS A 114 15.32 19.27 2.10
N ASP A 115 15.81 20.50 2.04
CA ASP A 115 16.25 21.11 0.79
C ASP A 115 17.32 20.17 0.16
N PHE A 116 16.89 19.22 -0.67
CA PHE A 116 17.81 18.45 -1.51
C PHE A 116 17.32 18.45 -2.95
N VAL A 117 17.69 19.54 -3.62
CA VAL A 117 18.11 19.61 -5.04
C VAL A 117 17.16 18.96 -6.05
N ARG A 118 16.28 19.82 -6.59
CA ARG A 118 16.04 20.03 -8.02
C ARG A 118 16.83 19.11 -8.96
N ILE A 119 16.34 17.89 -9.22
CA ILE A 119 16.71 17.14 -10.43
C ILE A 119 15.87 17.72 -11.57
N GLU A 120 16.28 18.90 -12.04
CA GLU A 120 15.87 19.43 -13.33
C GLU A 120 16.98 19.06 -14.32
N SER A 121 16.94 17.82 -14.82
CA SER A 121 17.73 17.42 -15.98
C SER A 121 17.01 17.91 -17.24
N VAL A 122 17.08 19.23 -17.45
CA VAL A 122 16.86 19.84 -18.76
C VAL A 122 18.02 19.39 -19.65
N ARG A 123 17.78 18.36 -20.46
CA ARG A 123 18.52 18.20 -21.70
C ARG A 123 18.07 19.31 -22.65
N ARG A 124 18.92 20.31 -22.87
CA ARG A 124 18.93 21.10 -24.10
C ARG A 124 20.35 21.12 -24.67
N HIS A 125 20.40 20.71 -25.94
CA HIS A 125 21.38 20.92 -27.00
C HIS A 125 22.87 20.85 -26.67
#